data_AF-A0A8J2KFZ0-F1
#
_entry.id   AF-A0A8J2KFZ0-F1
#
_cell.length_a   1.000
_cell.length_b   1.000
_cell.length_c   1.000
_cell.angle_alpha   90.00
_cell.angle_beta   90.00
_cell.angle_gamma   90.00
#
_symmetry.space_group_name_H-M   'P 1'
#
loop_
_entity.id
_entity.type
_entity.pdbx_description
1 polymer ?
#
loop_
_entity_poly.entity_id
_entity_poly.type
_entity_poly.pdbx_seq_one_letter_code
_entity_poly.pdbx_strand_id
1 'polypeptide(L)'
;MLDYVHYQRYDQRFGSDGMHDPITWDSAEDQVREFCDQFIYPVITKAENEDKSMINWLATLAYHTYDVRDEVANDTGVTIPGEFSKIGKAYLAVCHHQGVEPLVSANDLAKVKRSSSPDQTQEDESVAKQPKLEQN
;
A
#
# COMPACT_ATOMS: atom_id res chain seq x y z
N MET A 1 7.86 -1.05 -0.97
CA MET A 1 9.05 -0.21 -0.70
C MET A 1 9.94 -0.28 -1.91
N LEU A 2 10.33 0.86 -2.47
CA LEU A 2 11.25 0.89 -3.60
C LEU A 2 12.67 0.90 -3.04
N ASP A 3 13.47 -0.10 -3.41
CA ASP A 3 14.80 -0.32 -2.82
C ASP A 3 15.91 0.18 -3.74
N TYR A 4 15.89 -0.20 -5.03
CA TYR A 4 16.89 0.22 -6.01
C TYR A 4 16.28 0.66 -7.34
N VAL A 5 16.90 1.65 -7.97
CA VAL A 5 16.56 2.10 -9.33
C VAL A 5 17.69 1.72 -10.27
N HIS A 6 17.42 0.79 -11.19
CA HIS A 6 18.44 0.24 -12.08
C HIS A 6 18.65 1.10 -13.33
N TYR A 7 19.80 1.78 -13.42
CA TYR A 7 20.22 2.57 -14.59
C TYR A 7 21.15 1.83 -15.56
N GLN A 8 21.40 0.53 -15.35
CA GLN A 8 22.34 -0.28 -16.14
C GLN A 8 22.18 -0.15 -17.66
N ARG A 9 20.94 -0.09 -18.16
CA ARG A 9 20.68 0.01 -19.60
C ARG A 9 21.01 1.40 -20.16
N TYR A 10 20.85 2.45 -19.35
CA TYR A 10 21.27 3.80 -19.68
C TYR A 10 22.81 3.87 -19.70
N ASP A 11 23.46 3.38 -18.64
CA ASP A 11 24.92 3.41 -18.51
C ASP A 11 25.60 2.63 -19.65
N GLN A 12 25.05 1.47 -20.04
CA GLN A 12 25.56 0.68 -21.17
C GLN A 12 25.49 1.41 -22.52
N ARG A 13 24.49 2.29 -22.72
CA ARG A 13 24.26 2.94 -24.00
C ARG A 13 24.96 4.29 -24.11
N PHE A 14 25.05 5.02 -23.01
CA PHE A 14 25.50 6.42 -22.99
C PHE A 14 26.65 6.69 -22.04
N GLY A 15 26.88 5.86 -21.01
CA GLY A 15 27.92 6.08 -20.01
C GLY A 15 29.36 6.00 -20.53
N SER A 16 29.57 5.62 -21.80
CA SER A 16 30.89 5.57 -22.44
C SER A 16 31.02 6.44 -23.68
N ASP A 17 30.08 7.36 -23.94
CA ASP A 17 30.10 8.21 -25.14
C ASP A 17 30.99 9.47 -24.98
N GLY A 18 31.48 9.73 -23.76
CA GLY A 18 32.33 10.89 -23.42
C GLY A 18 31.57 12.20 -23.23
N MET A 19 30.25 12.20 -23.42
CA MET A 19 29.34 13.31 -23.21
C MET A 19 28.42 13.10 -21.99
N HIS A 20 28.11 11.84 -21.64
CA HIS A 20 27.29 11.48 -20.49
C HIS A 20 28.07 10.71 -19.43
N ASP A 21 27.80 11.04 -18.17
CA ASP A 21 28.34 10.34 -17.01
C ASP A 21 27.44 9.16 -16.59
N PRO A 22 28.03 8.01 -16.20
CA PRO A 22 27.27 6.89 -15.62
C PRO A 22 26.55 7.28 -14.33
N ILE A 23 25.32 6.82 -14.15
CA ILE A 23 24.51 7.09 -12.96
C ILE A 23 24.66 5.93 -11.98
N THR A 24 25.59 6.09 -11.04
CA THR A 24 25.86 5.09 -9.99
C THR A 24 25.55 5.65 -8.60
N TRP A 25 25.06 4.79 -7.72
CA TRP A 25 24.69 5.13 -6.34
C TRP A 25 25.52 4.37 -5.31
N ASP A 26 26.58 3.71 -5.74
CA ASP A 26 27.41 2.81 -4.91
C ASP A 26 28.00 3.53 -3.68
N SER A 27 28.35 4.81 -3.82
CA SER A 27 28.87 5.63 -2.72
C SER A 27 27.84 5.96 -1.65
N ALA A 28 26.55 5.92 -2.00
CA ALA A 28 25.44 6.24 -1.11
C ALA A 28 24.75 4.98 -0.55
N GLU A 29 25.15 3.78 -0.95
CA GLU A 29 24.48 2.53 -0.57
C GLU A 29 24.41 2.34 0.96
N ASP A 30 25.50 2.63 1.66
CA ASP A 30 25.53 2.55 3.12
C ASP A 30 24.63 3.59 3.79
N GLN A 31 24.52 4.79 3.19
CA GLN A 31 23.61 5.84 3.69
C GLN A 31 22.14 5.46 3.49
N VAL A 32 21.83 4.84 2.35
CA VAL A 32 20.47 4.33 2.06
C VAL A 32 20.12 3.21 3.03
N ARG A 33 21.04 2.28 3.30
CA ARG A 33 20.83 1.19 4.26
C ARG A 33 20.56 1.72 5.67
N GLU A 34 21.42 2.61 6.15
CA GLU A 34 21.25 3.24 7.47
C GLU A 34 19.92 4.00 7.55
N PHE A 35 19.53 4.71 6.49
CA PHE A 35 18.25 5.41 6.45
C PHE A 35 17.05 4.46 6.52
N CYS A 36 17.08 3.35 5.79
CA CYS A 36 16.06 2.32 5.84
C CYS A 36 15.91 1.74 7.25
N ASP A 37 17.03 1.41 7.89
CA ASP A 37 17.08 0.83 9.24
C ASP A 37 16.60 1.81 10.31
N GLN A 38 17.00 3.08 10.23
CA GLN A 38 16.67 4.08 11.24
C GLN A 38 15.26 4.66 11.10
N PHE A 39 14.76 4.82 9.87
CA PHE A 39 13.56 5.63 9.64
C PHE A 39 12.42 4.85 8.99
N ILE A 40 12.70 3.88 8.11
CA ILE A 40 11.64 3.22 7.36
C ILE A 40 11.10 2.00 8.12
N TYR A 41 11.98 1.07 8.50
CA TYR A 41 11.56 -0.15 9.19
C TYR A 41 10.89 0.11 10.56
N PRO A 42 11.37 1.07 11.39
CA PRO A 42 10.70 1.36 12.66
C PRO A 42 9.30 1.93 12.48
N VAL A 43 9.10 2.77 11.46
CA VAL A 43 7.77 3.35 11.15
C VAL A 43 6.80 2.26 10.70
N ILE A 44 7.22 1.38 9.78
CA ILE A 44 6.39 0.26 9.31
C ILE A 44 6.05 -0.68 10.47
N THR A 45 7.04 -1.03 11.29
CA THR A 45 6.85 -1.96 12.42
C THR A 45 5.93 -1.37 13.49
N LYS A 46 6.10 -0.07 13.78
CA LYS A 46 5.23 0.64 14.72
C LYS A 46 3.79 0.69 14.20
N ALA A 47 3.60 1.07 12.93
CA ALA A 47 2.28 1.12 12.31
C ALA A 47 1.61 -0.26 12.31
N GLU A 48 2.36 -1.33 12.05
CA GLU A 48 1.78 -2.68 12.09
C GLU A 48 1.38 -3.11 13.51
N ASN A 49 2.16 -2.74 14.53
CA ASN A 49 1.83 -3.05 15.92
C ASN A 49 0.63 -2.25 16.45
N GLU A 50 0.51 -0.99 16.06
CA GLU A 50 -0.54 -0.08 16.53
C GLU A 50 -1.85 -0.26 15.74
N ASP A 51 -1.77 -0.18 14.41
CA ASP A 51 -2.94 -0.15 13.52
C ASP A 51 -3.34 -1.53 13.02
N LYS A 52 -2.45 -2.54 13.17
CA LYS A 52 -2.72 -3.93 12.74
C LYS A 52 -3.11 -4.01 11.26
N SER A 53 -2.41 -3.24 10.44
CA SER A 53 -2.78 -2.97 9.05
C SER A 53 -2.84 -4.24 8.20
N MET A 54 -1.86 -5.12 8.35
CA MET A 54 -1.76 -6.35 7.56
C MET A 54 -2.82 -7.37 8.00
N ILE A 55 -3.03 -7.56 9.29
CA ILE A 55 -4.03 -8.52 9.77
C ILE A 55 -5.46 -8.07 9.42
N ASN A 56 -5.73 -6.76 9.49
CA ASN A 56 -7.00 -6.20 9.03
C ASN A 56 -7.20 -6.43 7.53
N TRP A 57 -6.16 -6.27 6.72
CA TRP A 57 -6.21 -6.58 5.28
C TRP A 57 -6.42 -8.08 5.02
N LEU A 58 -5.69 -8.96 5.72
CA LEU A 58 -5.83 -10.42 5.58
C LEU A 58 -7.24 -10.92 5.92
N ALA A 59 -7.92 -10.29 6.88
CA ALA A 59 -9.29 -10.62 7.20
C ALA A 59 -10.26 -10.35 6.03
N THR A 60 -9.90 -9.46 5.10
CA THR A 60 -10.71 -9.19 3.90
C THR A 60 -10.60 -10.28 2.83
N LEU A 61 -9.63 -11.19 2.93
CA LEU A 61 -9.43 -12.23 1.90
C LEU A 61 -10.63 -13.19 1.78
N ALA A 62 -11.38 -13.40 2.87
CA ALA A 62 -12.58 -14.25 2.88
C ALA A 62 -13.70 -13.75 1.94
N TYR A 63 -13.68 -12.48 1.54
CA TYR A 63 -14.62 -11.89 0.59
C TYR A 63 -14.22 -12.07 -0.88
N HIS A 64 -13.02 -12.58 -1.15
CA HIS A 64 -12.51 -12.72 -2.52
C HIS A 64 -12.83 -14.12 -3.09
N THR A 65 -13.25 -14.15 -4.35
CA THR A 65 -13.49 -15.39 -5.09
C THR A 65 -12.23 -15.80 -5.84
N TYR A 66 -11.74 -17.02 -5.56
CA TYR A 66 -10.54 -17.61 -6.18
C TYR A 66 -10.87 -18.71 -7.20
N ASP A 67 -12.15 -18.86 -7.56
CA ASP A 67 -12.61 -19.86 -8.52
C ASP A 67 -12.24 -19.46 -9.96
N VAL A 68 -12.24 -20.43 -10.88
CA VAL A 68 -12.05 -20.14 -12.30
C VAL A 68 -13.16 -19.20 -12.73
N ARG A 69 -12.80 -18.09 -13.40
CA ARG A 69 -13.77 -17.23 -14.06
C ARG A 69 -14.32 -18.01 -15.24
N ASP A 70 -15.32 -18.85 -14.99
CA ASP A 70 -16.01 -19.56 -16.03
C ASP A 70 -16.73 -18.53 -16.90
N GLU A 71 -16.14 -18.20 -18.05
CA GLU A 71 -16.77 -17.35 -19.06
C GLU A 71 -17.87 -18.14 -19.80
N VAL A 72 -18.86 -18.69 -19.09
CA VAL A 72 -20.05 -19.21 -19.75
C VAL A 72 -21.30 -19.08 -18.87
N ALA A 73 -22.14 -18.14 -19.31
CA ALA A 73 -23.60 -18.07 -19.20
C ALA A 73 -24.32 -19.10 -18.30
N ASN A 74 -25.06 -18.61 -17.29
CA ASN A 74 -26.53 -18.63 -17.26
C ASN A 74 -27.10 -18.08 -15.94
N ASP A 75 -28.06 -17.16 -16.08
CA ASP A 75 -29.18 -16.82 -15.20
C ASP A 75 -28.92 -16.58 -13.68
N THR A 76 -29.04 -15.30 -13.27
CA THR A 76 -28.90 -14.76 -11.89
C THR A 76 -27.51 -14.69 -11.27
N GLY A 77 -26.45 -14.56 -12.09
CA GLY A 77 -25.07 -14.30 -11.67
C GLY A 77 -24.78 -12.90 -11.10
N VAL A 78 -25.62 -12.41 -10.19
CA VAL A 78 -25.30 -11.22 -9.39
C VAL A 78 -24.60 -11.70 -8.12
N THR A 79 -23.27 -11.57 -8.07
CA THR A 79 -22.56 -11.58 -6.79
C THR A 79 -23.11 -10.38 -6.00
N ILE A 80 -23.98 -10.63 -5.03
CA ILE A 80 -24.51 -9.56 -4.17
C ILE A 80 -23.30 -8.92 -3.47
N PRO A 81 -23.11 -7.60 -3.55
CA PRO A 81 -22.03 -6.93 -2.84
C PRO A 81 -22.12 -7.25 -1.33
N GLY A 82 -21.12 -7.94 -0.80
CA GLY A 82 -21.04 -8.29 0.63
C GLY A 82 -21.22 -9.77 0.97
N GLU A 83 -21.40 -10.67 0.00
CA GLU A 83 -21.45 -12.10 0.28
C GLU A 83 -20.03 -12.72 0.32
N PHE A 84 -19.76 -13.52 1.36
CA PHE A 84 -18.48 -14.21 1.52
C PHE A 84 -18.25 -15.24 0.40
N SER A 85 -16.99 -15.46 0.02
CA SER A 85 -16.58 -16.52 -0.90
C SER A 85 -16.91 -17.92 -0.37
N LYS A 86 -16.92 -18.95 -1.22
CA LYS A 86 -17.12 -20.36 -0.80
C LYS A 86 -16.21 -20.73 0.37
N ILE A 87 -14.95 -20.30 0.31
CA ILE A 87 -13.94 -20.50 1.37
C ILE A 87 -14.28 -19.66 2.62
N GLY A 88 -14.67 -18.39 2.43
CA GLY A 88 -15.06 -17.51 3.54
C GLY A 88 -16.29 -18.00 4.32
N LYS A 89 -17.28 -18.55 3.61
CA LYS A 89 -18.47 -19.18 4.22
C LYS A 89 -18.09 -20.41 5.04
N ALA A 90 -17.18 -21.25 4.54
CA ALA A 90 -16.69 -22.42 5.27
C ALA A 90 -15.95 -22.02 6.56
N TYR A 91 -15.11 -20.99 6.50
CA TYR A 91 -14.41 -20.45 7.67
C TYR A 91 -15.37 -19.98 8.77
N LEU A 92 -16.39 -19.17 8.42
CA LEU A 92 -17.39 -18.71 9.39
C LEU A 92 -18.14 -19.87 10.06
N ALA A 93 -18.53 -20.89 9.28
CA ALA A 93 -19.21 -22.07 9.82
C ALA A 93 -18.36 -22.80 10.87
N VAL A 94 -17.05 -22.90 10.66
CA VAL A 94 -16.11 -23.50 11.62
C VAL A 94 -15.99 -22.64 12.88
N CYS A 95 -15.83 -21.32 12.74
CA CYS A 95 -15.78 -20.39 13.89
C CYS A 95 -17.02 -20.53 14.79
N HIS A 96 -18.22 -20.53 14.20
CA HIS A 96 -19.47 -20.70 14.94
C HIS A 96 -19.55 -22.07 15.65
N HIS A 97 -19.12 -23.15 14.99
CA HIS A 97 -19.12 -24.49 15.58
C HIS A 97 -18.17 -24.62 16.77
N GLN A 98 -17.02 -23.95 16.70
CA GLN A 98 -16.01 -23.96 17.76
C GLN A 98 -16.27 -22.92 18.87
N GLY A 99 -17.31 -22.10 18.74
CA GLY A 99 -17.61 -21.01 19.67
C GLY A 99 -16.52 -19.93 19.69
N VAL A 100 -15.76 -19.81 18.61
CA VAL A 100 -14.67 -18.83 18.47
C VAL A 100 -15.21 -17.65 17.66
N GLU A 101 -15.11 -16.45 18.22
CA GLU A 101 -15.47 -15.23 17.48
C GLU A 101 -14.57 -15.08 16.23
N PRO A 102 -15.14 -14.77 15.05
CA PRO A 102 -14.35 -14.57 13.85
C PRO A 102 -13.34 -13.43 14.06
N LEU A 103 -12.17 -13.56 13.44
CA LEU A 103 -11.07 -12.58 13.53
C LEU A 103 -11.47 -11.12 13.21
N VAL A 104 -12.59 -10.89 12.50
CA VAL A 104 -13.14 -9.56 12.24
C VAL A 104 -14.67 -9.57 12.33
N SER A 105 -15.24 -8.63 13.09
CA SER A 105 -16.67 -8.38 13.12
C SER A 105 -17.11 -7.63 11.85
N ALA A 106 -18.30 -7.94 11.33
CA ALA A 106 -18.86 -7.28 10.14
C ALA A 106 -18.92 -5.74 10.25
N ASN A 107 -18.93 -5.20 11.48
CA ASN A 107 -18.94 -3.75 11.73
C ASN A 107 -17.57 -3.07 11.61
N ASP A 108 -16.46 -3.79 11.78
CA ASP A 108 -15.12 -3.20 11.75
C ASP A 108 -14.66 -2.86 10.31
N LEU A 109 -15.22 -3.55 9.31
CA LEU A 109 -14.94 -3.33 7.89
C LEU A 109 -15.57 -2.05 7.32
N ALA A 110 -16.69 -1.60 7.90
CA ALA A 110 -17.33 -0.34 7.49
C ALA A 110 -16.51 0.90 7.83
N LYS A 111 -15.56 0.78 8.77
CA LYS A 111 -14.60 1.84 9.12
C LYS A 111 -13.38 1.86 8.19
N VAL A 112 -12.85 0.68 7.83
CA VAL A 112 -11.70 0.55 6.91
C VAL A 112 -12.00 1.12 5.52
N LYS A 113 -13.24 1.02 5.04
CA LYS A 113 -13.66 1.57 3.73
C LYS A 113 -13.69 3.10 3.66
N ARG A 114 -13.65 3.82 4.80
CA ARG A 114 -13.70 5.30 4.83
C ARG A 114 -12.31 5.95 4.81
N SER A 115 -11.26 5.23 5.20
CA SER A 115 -9.89 5.77 5.26
C SER A 115 -9.10 5.61 3.96
N SER A 116 -9.65 4.92 2.95
CA SER A 116 -8.97 4.66 1.67
C SER A 116 -9.25 5.70 0.57
N SER A 117 -9.77 6.88 0.91
CA SER A 117 -9.96 7.99 -0.05
C SER A 117 -8.97 9.11 0.25
N PRO A 118 -7.87 9.27 -0.52
CA PRO A 118 -7.10 10.50 -0.52
C PRO A 118 -7.63 11.39 -1.63
N ASP A 119 -8.58 12.27 -1.29
CA ASP A 119 -8.83 13.46 -2.09
C ASP A 119 -9.43 14.51 -1.17
N GLN A 120 -8.62 15.49 -0.76
CA GLN A 120 -8.87 16.92 -0.98
C GLN A 120 -7.61 17.70 -0.60
N THR A 121 -6.99 18.27 -1.61
CA THR A 121 -6.04 19.39 -1.55
C THR A 121 -6.55 20.47 -0.59
N GLN A 122 -5.81 20.78 0.46
CA GLN A 122 -5.91 22.07 1.15
C GLN A 122 -4.76 22.94 0.65
N GLU A 123 -5.09 23.85 -0.25
CA GLU A 123 -4.26 25.01 -0.56
C GLU A 123 -4.26 25.93 0.66
N ASP A 124 -3.24 25.82 1.51
CA ASP A 124 -2.94 26.86 2.48
C ASP A 124 -2.18 27.98 1.76
N GLU A 125 -2.91 29.03 1.37
CA GLU A 125 -2.36 30.34 1.02
C GLU A 125 -1.67 30.95 2.25
N SER A 126 -0.41 30.59 2.50
CA SER A 126 0.47 31.37 3.36
C SER A 126 1.15 32.47 2.53
N VAL A 127 0.55 33.66 2.54
CA VAL A 127 1.11 34.90 1.99
C VAL A 127 2.46 35.21 2.64
N ALA A 128 3.55 34.85 1.98
CA ALA A 128 4.89 35.28 2.32
C ALA A 128 5.08 36.75 1.90
N LYS A 129 5.07 37.66 2.88
CA LYS A 129 5.53 39.04 2.71
C LYS A 129 7.00 39.03 2.26
N GLN A 130 7.25 39.52 1.05
CA GLN A 130 8.60 39.86 0.59
C GLN A 130 9.17 41.02 1.42
N PRO A 131 10.43 40.98 1.88
CA PRO A 131 11.11 42.17 2.38
C PRO A 131 11.57 43.04 1.20
N LYS A 132 11.16 44.32 1.22
CA LYS A 132 11.65 45.34 0.28
C LYS A 132 13.14 45.57 0.51
N LEU A 133 13.95 45.38 -0.54
CA LEU A 133 15.31 45.92 -0.58
C LEU A 133 15.22 47.45 -0.59
N GLU A 134 15.83 48.07 0.44
CA GLU A 134 16.21 49.48 0.44
C GLU A 134 17.21 49.71 -0.70
N GLN A 135 16.89 50.66 -1.58
CA GLN A 135 17.88 51.31 -2.42
C GLN A 135 18.51 52.45 -1.62
N ASN A 136 19.82 52.39 -1.45
CA ASN A 136 20.67 53.56 -1.24
C ASN A 136 22.04 53.27 -1.88
#